data_AF-A0A7J6WMT8-F1
#
_entry.id   AF-A0A7J6WMT8-F1
#
_cell.length_a   1.000
_cell.length_b   1.000
_cell.length_c   1.000
_cell.angle_alpha   90.00
_cell.angle_beta   90.00
_cell.angle_gamma   90.00
#
_symmetry.space_group_name_H-M   'P 1'
#
loop_
_entity.id
_entity.type
_entity.pdbx_description
1 polymer ?
#
loop_
_entity_poly.entity_id
_entity_poly.type
_entity_poly.pdbx_seq_one_letter_code
_entity_poly.pdbx_strand_id
1 'polypeptide(L)'
;MGYEVPTLVQAQAIPVVLAGRHVLVNAATGTGKTIAYLAPIIHHLQMYDPRIDRASGTYALVLVPTHELCMQVYEILQKLLHRFHWIVPGYVMGGENRSKEKARLRKGWISLLRL
;
A
#
# COMPACT_ATOMS: atom_id res chain seq x y z
N MET A 1 16.21 0.84 4.90
CA MET A 1 15.29 1.94 5.29
C MET A 1 15.52 2.48 6.70
N GLY A 2 16.53 2.02 7.48
CA GLY A 2 16.90 2.67 8.74
C GLY A 2 15.81 2.70 9.82
N TYR A 3 14.79 1.84 9.73
CA TYR A 3 13.76 1.70 10.77
C TYR A 3 14.27 0.75 11.84
N GLU A 4 14.80 1.28 12.93
CA GLU A 4 15.31 0.47 14.05
C GLU A 4 14.21 0.19 15.08
N VAL A 5 13.30 1.16 15.29
CA VAL A 5 12.21 1.06 16.27
C VAL A 5 10.91 1.57 15.63
N PRO A 6 9.78 0.87 15.79
CA PRO A 6 8.49 1.35 15.29
C PRO A 6 8.12 2.67 15.97
N THR A 7 7.57 3.60 15.21
CA THR A 7 6.99 4.82 15.80
C THR A 7 5.77 4.47 16.66
N LEU A 8 5.38 5.35 17.58
CA LEU A 8 4.23 5.12 18.46
C LEU A 8 2.96 4.73 17.68
N VAL A 9 2.70 5.42 16.56
CA VAL A 9 1.54 5.13 15.71
C VAL A 9 1.65 3.77 15.02
N GLN A 10 2.84 3.34 14.63
CA GLN A 10 3.07 2.01 14.05
C GLN A 10 2.87 0.92 15.10
N ALA A 11 3.47 1.10 16.28
CA ALA A 11 3.38 0.14 17.38
C ALA A 11 1.93 -0.08 17.86
N GLN A 12 1.10 0.97 17.83
CA GLN A 12 -0.30 0.87 18.23
C GLN A 12 -1.21 0.37 17.09
N ALA A 13 -1.02 0.83 15.85
CA ALA A 13 -1.94 0.52 14.76
C ALA A 13 -1.69 -0.86 14.14
N ILE A 14 -0.42 -1.25 13.92
CA ILE A 14 -0.08 -2.47 13.17
C ILE A 14 -0.71 -3.73 13.79
N PRO A 15 -0.59 -3.99 15.11
CA PRO A 15 -1.19 -5.19 15.70
C PRO A 15 -2.71 -5.23 15.59
N VAL A 16 -3.37 -4.07 15.65
CA VAL A 16 -4.84 -3.96 15.55
C VAL A 16 -5.31 -4.27 14.13
N VAL A 17 -4.61 -3.75 13.12
CA VAL A 17 -4.92 -4.04 11.71
C VAL A 17 -4.66 -5.52 11.40
N LEU A 18 -3.55 -6.09 11.89
CA LEU A 18 -3.24 -7.51 11.70
C LEU A 18 -4.28 -8.46 12.33
N ALA A 19 -4.96 -8.02 13.38
CA ALA A 19 -6.08 -8.73 13.99
C ALA A 19 -7.38 -8.65 13.16
N GLY A 20 -7.34 -8.09 11.95
CA GLY A 20 -8.49 -7.95 11.06
C GLY A 20 -9.49 -6.87 11.50
N ARG A 21 -9.09 -5.96 12.39
CA ARG A 21 -9.97 -4.90 12.91
C ARG A 21 -9.84 -3.62 12.09
N HIS A 22 -10.93 -2.85 12.05
CA HIS A 22 -10.92 -1.50 11.49
C HIS A 22 -10.24 -0.52 12.46
N VAL A 23 -9.45 0.40 11.93
CA VAL A 23 -8.66 1.36 12.73
C VAL A 23 -8.84 2.77 12.19
N LEU A 24 -9.11 3.71 13.08
CA LEU A 24 -9.00 5.14 12.82
C LEU A 24 -7.73 5.67 13.50
N VAL A 25 -6.83 6.26 12.72
CA VAL A 25 -5.51 6.71 13.22
C VAL A 25 -5.38 8.23 13.14
N ASN A 26 -5.44 8.90 14.29
CA ASN A 26 -5.15 10.34 14.39
C ASN A 26 -3.71 10.59 14.84
N ALA A 27 -2.92 11.32 14.05
CA ALA A 27 -1.52 11.69 14.31
C ALA A 27 -1.07 12.72 13.26
N ALA A 28 0.03 13.44 13.51
CA ALA A 28 0.59 14.39 12.54
C ALA A 28 1.20 13.70 11.30
N THR A 29 1.42 14.47 10.23
CA THR A 29 2.23 14.04 9.08
C THR A 29 3.68 13.78 9.51
N GLY A 30 4.40 12.91 8.81
CA GLY A 30 5.78 12.55 9.16
C GLY A 30 5.93 11.57 10.34
N THR A 31 4.84 11.16 11.00
CA THR A 31 4.87 10.24 12.17
C THR A 31 4.98 8.76 11.81
N GLY A 32 5.07 8.42 10.52
CA GLY A 32 5.19 7.03 10.06
C GLY A 32 3.86 6.31 9.78
N LYS A 33 2.74 7.05 9.64
CA LYS A 33 1.41 6.52 9.28
C LYS A 33 1.42 5.64 8.04
N THR A 34 2.18 6.02 7.02
CA THR A 34 2.25 5.28 5.76
C THR A 34 2.65 3.83 5.98
N ILE A 35 3.67 3.59 6.80
CA ILE A 35 4.09 2.22 7.14
C ILE A 35 3.07 1.55 8.05
N ALA A 36 2.43 2.32 8.95
CA ALA A 36 1.45 1.77 9.87
C ALA A 36 0.26 1.07 9.17
N TYR A 37 -0.13 1.53 7.96
CA TYR A 37 -1.11 0.82 7.14
C TYR A 37 -0.49 -0.06 6.04
N LEU A 38 0.66 0.30 5.43
CA LEU A 38 1.25 -0.52 4.37
C LEU A 38 1.84 -1.84 4.87
N ALA A 39 2.49 -1.85 6.03
CA ALA A 39 3.11 -3.04 6.59
C ALA A 39 2.11 -4.19 6.81
N PRO A 40 0.97 -3.98 7.50
CA PRO A 40 -0.02 -5.04 7.68
C PRO A 40 -0.68 -5.46 6.35
N ILE A 41 -0.90 -4.54 5.40
CA ILE A 41 -1.40 -4.88 4.06
C ILE A 41 -0.44 -5.86 3.39
N ILE A 42 0.86 -5.54 3.33
CA ILE A 42 1.86 -6.41 2.70
C ILE A 42 1.92 -7.77 3.40
N HIS A 43 1.88 -7.78 4.74
CA HIS A 43 1.87 -9.02 5.52
C HIS A 43 0.69 -9.93 5.13
N HIS A 44 -0.54 -9.40 5.06
CA HIS A 44 -1.69 -10.18 4.63
C HIS A 44 -1.56 -10.68 3.19
N LEU A 45 -1.03 -9.85 2.28
CA LEU A 45 -0.80 -10.25 0.88
C LEU A 45 0.21 -11.40 0.74
N GLN A 46 1.19 -11.48 1.65
CA GLN A 46 2.15 -12.59 1.67
C GLN A 46 1.57 -13.91 2.17
N MET A 47 0.46 -13.86 2.92
CA MET A 47 -0.16 -15.05 3.52
C MET A 47 -1.14 -15.79 2.59
N TYR A 48 -1.44 -15.25 1.40
CA TYR A 48 -2.32 -15.92 0.44
C TYR A 48 -1.67 -17.18 -0.13
N ASP A 49 -2.46 -18.26 -0.17
CA ASP A 49 -2.14 -19.54 -0.82
C ASP A 49 -3.33 -19.96 -1.72
N PRO A 50 -3.15 -20.14 -3.04
CA PRO A 50 -1.90 -19.97 -3.78
C PRO A 50 -1.41 -18.52 -3.76
N ARG A 51 -0.09 -18.36 -3.87
CA ARG A 51 0.57 -17.06 -3.88
C ARG A 51 -0.03 -16.13 -4.93
N ILE A 52 -0.24 -14.86 -4.55
CA ILE A 52 -0.66 -13.80 -5.47
C ILE A 52 0.26 -13.73 -6.67
N ASP A 53 -0.35 -13.71 -7.85
CA ASP A 53 0.30 -13.51 -9.13
C ASP A 53 -0.32 -12.32 -9.89
N ARG A 54 0.16 -12.06 -11.11
CA ARG A 54 -0.32 -10.95 -11.94
C ARG A 54 -1.73 -11.13 -12.49
N ALA A 55 -2.28 -12.34 -12.46
CA ALA A 55 -3.65 -12.62 -12.87
C ALA A 55 -4.65 -12.43 -11.72
N SER A 56 -4.15 -12.36 -10.48
CA SER A 56 -4.96 -12.39 -9.27
C SER A 56 -5.78 -11.11 -9.01
N GLY A 57 -5.60 -10.04 -9.79
CA GLY A 57 -6.38 -8.80 -9.64
C GLY A 57 -5.94 -7.91 -8.48
N THR A 58 -6.82 -7.02 -8.04
CA THR A 58 -6.52 -6.02 -6.99
C THR A 58 -6.95 -6.52 -5.62
N TYR A 59 -6.03 -6.59 -4.66
CA TYR A 59 -6.29 -7.06 -3.29
C TYR A 59 -6.37 -5.95 -2.24
N ALA A 60 -5.76 -4.80 -2.50
CA ALA A 60 -5.71 -3.69 -1.57
C ALA A 60 -5.84 -2.37 -2.30
N LEU A 61 -6.61 -1.46 -1.69
CA LEU A 61 -6.85 -0.10 -2.17
C LEU A 61 -6.42 0.90 -1.10
N VAL A 62 -5.55 1.85 -1.44
CA VAL A 62 -5.23 2.98 -0.57
C VAL A 62 -5.69 4.25 -1.25
N LEU A 63 -6.55 5.00 -0.57
CA LEU A 63 -7.07 6.28 -1.07
C LEU A 63 -6.24 7.44 -0.54
N VAL A 64 -5.84 8.33 -1.44
CA VAL A 64 -5.04 9.52 -1.11
C VAL A 64 -5.62 10.77 -1.77
N PRO A 65 -5.61 11.93 -1.09
CA PRO A 65 -6.28 13.15 -1.57
C PRO A 65 -5.53 13.91 -2.67
N THR A 66 -4.20 13.77 -2.78
CA THR A 66 -3.38 14.56 -3.72
C THR A 66 -2.40 13.70 -4.52
N HIS A 67 -1.95 14.23 -5.65
CA HIS A 67 -1.00 13.58 -6.55
C HIS A 67 0.37 13.41 -5.87
N GLU A 68 0.83 14.44 -5.17
CA GLU A 68 2.10 14.48 -4.44
C GLU A 68 2.13 13.40 -3.35
N LEU A 69 1.03 13.26 -2.61
CA LEU A 69 0.94 12.25 -1.56
C LEU A 69 0.86 10.84 -2.16
N CYS A 70 0.19 10.66 -3.29
CA CYS A 70 0.18 9.38 -4.01
C CYS A 70 1.60 8.92 -4.39
N MET A 71 2.39 9.84 -4.95
CA MET A 71 3.78 9.54 -5.32
C MET A 71 4.65 9.20 -4.11
N GLN A 72 4.52 9.96 -3.02
CA GLN A 72 5.24 9.67 -1.77
C GLN A 72 4.90 8.28 -1.19
N VAL A 73 3.61 7.92 -1.17
CA VAL A 73 3.17 6.60 -0.71
C VAL A 73 3.65 5.50 -1.64
N TYR A 74 3.58 5.72 -2.96
CA TYR A 74 4.04 4.77 -3.97
C TYR A 74 5.55 4.48 -3.85
N GLU A 75 6.38 5.49 -3.64
CA GLU A 75 7.82 5.32 -3.43
C GLU A 75 8.13 4.49 -2.18
N ILE A 76 7.42 4.73 -1.07
CA ILE A 76 7.56 3.94 0.15
C ILE A 76 7.13 2.50 -0.09
N LEU A 77 6.00 2.31 -0.79
CA LEU A 77 5.49 0.99 -1.14
C LEU A 77 6.49 0.20 -2.00
N GLN A 78 7.08 0.83 -3.01
CA GLN A 78 8.15 0.23 -3.84
C GLN A 78 9.34 -0.23 -2.99
N LYS A 79 9.79 0.60 -2.04
CA LYS A 79 10.89 0.24 -1.13
C LYS A 79 10.52 -0.95 -0.25
N LEU A 80 9.29 -1.01 0.27
CA LEU A 80 8.81 -2.12 1.10
C LEU A 80 8.68 -3.42 0.30
N LEU A 81 8.26 -3.33 -0.96
CA LEU A 81 8.06 -4.48 -1.85
C LEU A 81 9.33 -4.95 -2.56
N HIS A 82 10.49 -4.32 -2.33
CA HIS A 82 11.74 -4.70 -2.99
C HIS A 82 12.09 -6.20 -2.85
N ARG A 83 11.68 -6.85 -1.76
CA ARG A 83 11.88 -8.30 -1.53
C ARG A 83 10.67 -9.16 -1.92
N PHE A 84 9.54 -8.55 -2.27
CA PHE A 84 8.27 -9.19 -2.57
C PHE A 84 7.86 -9.00 -4.03
N HIS A 85 8.73 -9.39 -4.96
CA HIS A 85 8.62 -9.09 -6.41
C HIS A 85 7.35 -9.61 -7.11
N TRP A 86 6.60 -10.52 -6.48
CA TRP A 86 5.33 -11.04 -6.98
C TRP A 86 4.15 -10.12 -6.67
N ILE A 87 4.28 -9.29 -5.62
CA ILE A 87 3.31 -8.26 -5.30
C ILE A 87 3.66 -7.04 -6.15
N VAL A 88 2.80 -6.72 -7.11
CA VAL A 88 3.02 -5.57 -7.99
C VAL A 88 2.24 -4.38 -7.45
N PRO A 89 2.90 -3.28 -7.05
CA PRO A 89 2.19 -2.07 -6.68
C PRO A 89 1.87 -1.25 -7.93
N GLY A 90 0.83 -0.42 -7.84
CA GLY A 90 0.64 0.65 -8.80
C GLY A 90 -0.34 1.69 -8.32
N TYR A 91 -0.55 2.69 -9.16
CA TYR A 91 -1.40 3.81 -8.84
C TYR A 91 -2.27 4.19 -10.04
N VAL A 92 -3.36 4.89 -9.75
CA VAL A 92 -4.26 5.49 -10.74
C VAL A 92 -4.43 6.96 -10.38
N MET A 93 -4.16 7.85 -11.34
CA MET A 93 -4.18 9.29 -11.12
C MET A 93 -4.75 9.98 -12.35
N GLY A 94 -5.79 10.79 -12.15
CA GLY A 94 -6.40 11.59 -13.21
C GLY A 94 -5.37 12.50 -13.89
N GLY A 95 -5.34 12.47 -15.22
CA GLY A 95 -4.38 13.22 -16.05
C GLY A 95 -3.40 12.34 -16.82
N GLU A 96 -3.28 11.05 -16.47
CA GLU A 96 -2.53 10.08 -17.28
C GLU A 96 -3.36 9.53 -18.46
N ASN A 97 -2.67 8.91 -19.43
CA ASN A 97 -3.32 8.29 -20.57
C ASN A 97 -4.18 7.09 -20.13
N ARG A 98 -5.50 7.23 -20.27
CA ARG A 98 -6.51 6.22 -19.89
C ARG A 98 -6.23 4.82 -20.43
N SER A 99 -5.71 4.68 -21.64
CA SER A 99 -5.35 3.37 -22.20
C SER A 99 -4.19 2.72 -21.46
N LYS A 100 -3.19 3.51 -21.05
CA LYS A 100 -2.07 3.03 -20.23
C LYS A 100 -2.51 2.68 -18.81
N GLU A 101 -3.43 3.44 -18.22
CA GLU A 101 -4.00 3.13 -16.89
C GLU A 101 -4.84 1.85 -16.93
N LYS A 102 -5.72 1.71 -17.92
CA LYS A 102 -6.54 0.50 -18.09
C LYS A 102 -5.69 -0.76 -18.30
N ALA A 103 -4.63 -0.66 -19.09
CA ALA A 103 -3.69 -1.76 -19.28
C ALA A 103 -2.91 -2.12 -18.00
N ARG A 104 -2.65 -1.14 -17.14
CA ARG A 104 -2.00 -1.32 -15.83
C ARG A 104 -2.93 -1.96 -14.81
N LEU A 105 -4.19 -1.54 -14.73
CA LEU A 105 -5.22 -2.14 -13.88
C LEU A 105 -5.46 -3.63 -14.16
N ARG A 106 -5.33 -4.06 -15.41
CA ARG A 106 -5.49 -5.47 -15.81
C ARG A 106 -4.37 -6.39 -15.31
N LYS A 107 -3.30 -5.87 -14.71
CA LYS A 107 -2.13 -6.65 -14.28
C LYS A 107 -2.11 -7.00 -12.79
N GLY A 108 -3.23 -6.81 -12.08
CA GLY A 108 -3.47 -7.28 -10.72
C GLY A 108 -2.53 -6.69 -9.67
N TRP A 109 -2.85 -5.49 -9.18
CA TRP A 109 -1.93 -4.69 -8.35
C TRP A 109 -2.51 -4.37 -6.97
N ILE A 110 -1.65 -3.97 -6.03
CA ILE A 110 -2.10 -3.06 -4.97
C ILE A 110 -2.38 -1.72 -5.64
N SER A 111 -3.64 -1.29 -5.66
CA SER A 111 -4.01 -0.05 -6.30
C SER A 111 -3.97 1.08 -5.28
N LEU A 112 -3.13 2.08 -5.49
CA LEU A 112 -3.29 3.39 -4.88
C LEU A 112 -4.27 4.16 -5.77
N LEU A 113 -5.42 4.59 -5.26
CA LEU A 113 -6.42 5.30 -6.05
C LEU A 113 -6.65 6.69 -5.47
N ARG A 114 -6.68 7.69 -6.35
CA ARG A 114 -7.18 9.02 -6.01
C ARG A 114 -8.66 9.09 -6.37
N LEU A 115 -9.47 9.64 -5.46
CA LEU A 115 -10.82 10.12 -5.78
C LEU A 115 -10.74 11.52 -6.41
#